data_AF-A0A7K4F7N3-F1
#
_entry.id   AF-A0A7K4F7N3-F1
#
_cell.length_a   1.000
_cell.length_b   1.000
_cell.length_c   1.000
_cell.angle_alpha   90.00
_cell.angle_beta   90.00
_cell.angle_gamma   90.00
#
_symmetry.space_group_name_H-M   'P 1'
#
loop_
_entity.id
_entity.type
_entity.pdbx_description
1 polymer ?
#
loop_
_entity_poly.entity_id
_entity_poly.type
_entity_poly.pdbx_seq_one_letter_code
_entity_poly.pdbx_strand_id
1 'polypeptide(L)' 'MLHYQEPKEDKKIYDASIHCNYCGGKLDKNSEYCSEICKTKDSVWHSDV' A
#
# COMPACT_ATOMS: atom_id res chain seq x y z
N MET A 1 7.36 -11.29 38.33
CA MET A 1 7.91 -11.70 37.03
C MET A 1 7.00 -11.14 35.94
N LEU A 2 7.48 -10.16 35.18
CA LEU A 2 6.69 -9.56 34.09
C LEU A 2 6.69 -10.55 32.93
N HIS A 3 5.50 -11.06 32.59
CA HIS A 3 5.32 -11.94 31.44
C HIS A 3 5.33 -11.05 30.19
N TYR A 4 6.46 -11.07 29.48
CA TYR A 4 6.59 -10.37 28.21
C TYR A 4 5.72 -11.13 27.19
N GLN A 5 4.66 -10.48 26.71
CA GLN A 5 3.83 -11.03 25.66
C GLN A 5 4.35 -10.48 24.33
N GLU A 6 4.97 -11.35 23.53
CA GLU A 6 5.45 -10.97 22.21
C GLU A 6 4.28 -10.42 21.38
N PRO A 7 4.43 -9.25 20.74
CA PRO A 7 3.39 -8.70 19.90
C PRO A 7 3.12 -9.71 18.78
N LYS A 8 1.91 -10.27 18.78
CA LYS A 8 1.42 -11.05 17.65
C LYS A 8 1.29 -10.07 16.50
N GLU A 9 2.26 -10.11 15.60
CA GLU A 9 2.23 -9.35 14.37
C GLU A 9 1.00 -9.84 13.60
N ASP A 10 -0.09 -9.06 13.66
CA ASP A 10 -1.21 -9.21 12.75
C ASP A 10 -0.62 -9.01 11.35
N LYS A 11 -0.23 -10.12 10.71
CA LYS A 11 0.10 -10.16 9.30
C LYS A 11 -1.17 -9.83 8.54
N LYS A 12 -1.53 -8.54 8.54
CA LYS A 12 -2.42 -7.98 7.54
C LYS A 12 -1.69 -8.24 6.23
N ILE A 13 -2.16 -9.28 5.54
CA ILE A 13 -1.66 -9.67 4.22
C ILE A 13 -1.85 -8.43 3.35
N TYR A 14 -0.79 -7.65 3.19
CA TYR A 14 -0.80 -6.51 2.30
C TYR A 14 -0.83 -7.07 0.89
N ASP A 15 -2.04 -7.07 0.32
CA ASP A 15 -2.25 -7.52 -1.03
C ASP A 15 -2.14 -6.32 -1.97
N ALA A 16 -0.98 -6.20 -2.62
CA ALA A 16 -0.71 -5.13 -3.57
C ALA A 16 -1.68 -5.14 -4.77
N SER A 17 -2.39 -6.24 -5.03
CA SER A 17 -3.37 -6.30 -6.13
C SER A 17 -4.67 -5.54 -5.83
N ILE A 18 -4.95 -5.26 -4.55
CA ILE A 18 -6.15 -4.55 -4.10
C ILE A 18 -5.84 -3.23 -3.39
N HIS A 19 -4.56 -2.82 -3.32
CA HIS A 19 -4.14 -1.54 -2.75
C HIS A 19 -3.42 -0.68 -3.79
N CYS A 20 -3.73 0.62 -3.79
CA CYS A 20 -3.11 1.62 -4.65
C CYS A 20 -1.64 1.78 -4.30
N ASN A 21 -0.76 1.72 -5.31
CA ASN A 21 0.69 1.82 -5.11
C ASN A 21 1.14 3.14 -4.48
N TYR A 22 0.43 4.24 -4.77
CA TYR A 22 0.80 5.56 -4.26
C TYR A 22 0.32 5.81 -2.83
N CYS A 23 -0.96 5.54 -2.53
CA CYS A 23 -1.58 5.93 -1.24
C CYS A 23 -1.90 4.75 -0.31
N GLY A 24 -1.70 3.51 -0.75
CA GLY A 24 -2.09 2.32 -0.01
C GLY A 24 -3.61 2.18 0.19
N GLY A 25 -4.42 3.02 -0.47
CA GLY A 25 -5.88 2.96 -0.40
C GLY A 25 -6.42 1.74 -1.15
N LYS A 26 -7.57 1.21 -0.73
CA LYS A 26 -8.22 0.08 -1.39
C LYS A 26 -8.63 0.45 -2.82
N LEU A 27 -8.39 -0.46 -3.76
CA LEU A 27 -8.78 -0.34 -5.17
C LEU A 27 -10.16 -0.97 -5.38
N ASP A 28 -11.05 -0.25 -6.08
CA ASP A 28 -12.37 -0.77 -6.46
C ASP A 28 -12.32 -1.66 -7.73
N LYS A 29 -11.19 -1.67 -8.44
CA LYS A 29 -10.97 -2.41 -9.70
C LYS A 29 -9.53 -2.94 -9.75
N ASN A 30 -9.25 -3.93 -10.60
CA ASN A 30 -7.89 -4.37 -10.93
C ASN A 30 -7.13 -3.24 -11.66
N SER A 31 -6.64 -2.26 -10.92
CA SER A 31 -5.91 -1.08 -11.40
C SER A 31 -4.80 -0.78 -10.41
N GLU A 32 -3.59 -0.46 -10.84
CA GLU A 32 -2.45 -0.21 -9.94
C GLU A 32 -2.63 1.05 -9.06
N TYR A 33 -3.49 1.97 -9.50
CA TYR A 33 -3.76 3.23 -8.81
C TYR A 33 -5.26 3.44 -8.60
N CYS A 34 -5.62 4.03 -7.47
CA CYS A 34 -7.01 4.36 -7.13
C CYS A 34 -7.54 5.58 -7.88
N SER A 35 -6.66 6.41 -8.46
CA SER A 35 -7.02 7.58 -9.26
C SER A 35 -5.89 7.97 -10.21
N GLU A 36 -6.23 8.68 -11.29
CA GLU A 36 -5.23 9.25 -12.21
C GLU A 36 -4.29 10.24 -11.51
N ILE A 37 -4.77 10.90 -10.45
CA ILE A 37 -3.94 11.79 -9.62
C ILE A 37 -2.83 11.00 -8.93
N CYS A 38 -3.17 9.85 -8.33
CA CYS A 38 -2.21 8.96 -7.69
C CYS A 38 -1.17 8.46 -8.69
N LYS A 39 -1.62 8.04 -9.87
CA LYS A 39 -0.73 7.62 -10.97
C LYS A 39 0.22 8.73 -11.41
N THR A 40 -0.31 9.96 -11.58
CA THR A 40 0.51 11.11 -12.01
C THR A 40 1.54 11.48 -10.96
N LYS A 41 1.16 11.51 -9.68
CA LYS A 41 2.10 11.81 -8.59
C LYS A 41 3.19 10.74 -8.48
N ASP A 42 2.82 9.47 -8.60
CA ASP A 42 3.78 8.37 -8.61
C ASP A 42 4.74 8.47 -9.80
N SER A 43 4.21 8.79 -10.98
CA SER A 43 5.00 9.01 -12.20
C SER A 43 6.01 10.15 -12.05
N VAL A 44 5.69 11.21 -11.30
CA VAL A 44 6.60 12.32 -11.00
C VAL A 44 7.79 11.86 -10.15
N TRP A 45 7.57 10.93 -9.21
CA TRP A 45 8.64 10.36 -8.40
C TRP A 45 9.51 9.35 -9.17
N HIS A 46 8.94 8.72 -10.20
CA HIS A 46 9.66 7.76 -11.07
C HIS A 46 10.18 8.37 -12.39
N SER A 47 10.08 9.70 -12.59
CA SER A 47 10.49 10.37 -13.84
C SER A 47 11.98 10.71 -13.94
N ASP A 48 12.81 10.34 -12.98
CA ASP A 48 14.26 10.59 -13.02
C ASP A 48 15.06 9.33 -12.64
N VAL A 49 15.16 8.36 -13.57
CA VAL A 49 16.39 7.64 -13.98
C VAL A 49 16.23 7.14 -15.42
#